data_AF-A0A6H0CU63-F1
#
_entry.id   AF-A0A6H0CU63-F1
#
_cell.length_a   1.000
_cell.length_b   1.000
_cell.length_c   1.000
_cell.angle_alpha   90.00
_cell.angle_beta   90.00
_cell.angle_gamma   90.00
#
_symmetry.space_group_name_H-M   'P 1'
#
loop_
_entity.id
_entity.type
_entity.pdbx_description
1 polymer ?
#
loop_
_entity_poly.entity_id
_entity_poly.type
_entity_poly.pdbx_seq_one_letter_code
_entity_poly.pdbx_strand_id
1 'polypeptide(L)'
;MEIRPLEELRAADDLSLAFTPYGLGRRMKPEDAAEFQQRQIADCDLAEGVAAGTRDSFERLRTVFAYGVLCYDVYTMVGDQALLIYEQALRDRFMEWCSGTITFRLPQAPDVSYTVTSYDDVKKRADRMTRQRAKLVVDTHAIEFNGMLHGLRLWARTAGLLRGRRSRAVEDALAKLRNYVAHPSGHHVDTPVGAARTVRDLAELINQLWGQATPDGRLYPAPLHREITVLSWNGSGQARMEPADALTAPDPMEDDENDEYQYVVVRAIPFIPGSRWNDAHWAEFDTRYDTTRFPTDYLWGPGTREEARAWLEQERPEGDSVDFTDRVFLIQDHGRLLPPMRPAVAAGLPDAERGGVWHAVRADFPDDAYAHVRGSRERSAGHARRPGDCPACSAEVLGSGTYDEALRAAAAALGPIQAVHLPSVRLPSSIFWPDRP
;
A
#
# COMPACT_ATOMS: atom_id res chain seq x y z
N MET A 1 28.22 3.60 38.61
CA MET A 1 27.05 2.73 38.45
C MET A 1 26.83 2.02 39.77
N GLU A 2 25.70 2.23 40.42
CA GLU A 2 25.30 1.47 41.60
C GLU A 2 24.72 0.12 41.17
N ILE A 3 25.04 -0.95 41.91
CA ILE A 3 24.56 -2.30 41.61
C ILE A 3 23.14 -2.42 42.17
N ARG A 4 22.16 -2.66 41.29
CA ARG A 4 20.75 -2.82 41.66
C ARG A 4 20.45 -4.27 42.06
N PRO A 5 19.66 -4.50 43.14
CA PRO A 5 19.21 -5.83 43.51
C PRO A 5 18.22 -6.40 42.47
N LEU A 6 18.09 -7.73 42.41
CA LEU A 6 17.20 -8.41 41.46
C LEU A 6 15.73 -8.01 41.63
N GLU A 7 15.29 -7.71 42.84
CA GLU A 7 13.92 -7.23 43.11
C GLU A 7 13.62 -5.93 42.37
N GLU A 8 14.56 -4.96 42.41
CA GLU A 8 14.43 -3.69 41.70
C GLU A 8 14.44 -3.89 40.18
N LEU A 9 15.28 -4.81 39.67
CA LEU A 9 15.33 -5.14 38.23
C LEU A 9 14.05 -5.84 37.72
N ARG A 10 13.24 -6.42 38.61
CA ARG A 10 11.97 -7.08 38.28
C ARG A 10 10.76 -6.20 38.49
N ALA A 11 10.93 -5.02 39.09
CA ALA A 11 9.85 -4.05 39.23
C ALA A 11 9.48 -3.49 37.85
N ALA A 12 8.19 -3.30 37.62
CA ALA A 12 7.74 -2.66 36.39
C ALA A 12 8.12 -1.18 36.39
N ASP A 13 8.49 -0.68 35.22
CA ASP A 13 8.81 0.72 35.02
C ASP A 13 7.53 1.57 34.99
N ASP A 14 7.50 2.61 35.83
CA ASP A 14 6.32 3.47 36.04
C ASP A 14 5.82 4.17 34.77
N LEU A 15 6.72 4.51 33.84
CA LEU A 15 6.37 5.19 32.59
C LEU A 15 5.75 4.20 31.60
N SER A 16 6.26 2.97 31.57
CA SER A 16 5.70 1.89 30.76
C SER A 16 4.25 1.58 31.12
N LEU A 17 3.89 1.67 32.41
CA LEU A 17 2.52 1.42 32.88
C LEU A 17 1.51 2.47 32.43
N ALA A 18 1.94 3.67 32.02
CA ALA A 18 1.05 4.76 31.62
C ALA A 18 0.44 4.59 30.22
N PHE A 19 0.93 3.64 29.41
CA PHE A 19 0.46 3.38 28.05
C PHE A 19 -0.64 2.32 28.04
N THR A 20 -1.86 2.74 27.72
CA THR A 20 -3.08 1.91 27.75
C THR A 20 -3.67 1.70 26.35
N PRO A 21 -4.67 0.81 26.17
CA PRO A 21 -5.40 0.68 24.91
C PRO A 21 -6.05 1.98 24.40
N TYR A 22 -6.30 2.95 25.29
CA TYR A 22 -6.88 4.25 24.96
C TYR A 22 -5.83 5.36 24.81
N GLY A 23 -4.55 4.99 24.73
CA GLY A 23 -3.42 5.91 24.69
C GLY A 23 -2.82 6.18 26.07
N LEU A 24 -2.17 7.34 26.22
CA LEU A 24 -1.55 7.75 27.48
C LEU A 24 -2.62 8.03 28.54
N GLY A 25 -2.56 7.34 29.67
CA GLY A 25 -3.63 7.37 30.66
C GLY A 25 -3.22 6.89 32.05
N ARG A 26 -4.21 6.37 32.80
CA ARG A 26 -3.99 5.84 34.14
C ARG A 26 -3.07 4.62 34.07
N ARG A 27 -2.14 4.52 35.03
CA ARG A 27 -1.23 3.38 35.15
C ARG A 27 -2.00 2.05 35.20
N MET A 28 -1.64 1.14 34.30
CA MET A 28 -2.10 -0.23 34.29
C MET A 28 -1.43 -1.03 35.41
N LYS A 29 -2.02 -2.18 35.78
CA LYS A 29 -1.29 -3.16 36.57
C LYS A 29 -0.13 -3.71 35.74
N PRO A 30 1.03 -4.04 36.35
CA PRO A 30 2.17 -4.60 35.64
C PRO A 30 1.85 -5.77 34.71
N GLU A 31 1.00 -6.70 35.16
CA GLU A 31 0.63 -7.89 34.39
C GLU A 31 -0.23 -7.53 33.18
N ASP A 32 -1.22 -6.65 33.37
CA ASP A 32 -2.08 -6.16 32.28
C ASP A 32 -1.26 -5.36 31.26
N ALA A 33 -0.29 -4.56 31.71
CA ALA A 33 0.63 -3.83 30.85
C ALA A 33 1.50 -4.79 30.04
N ALA A 34 2.08 -5.81 30.67
CA ALA A 34 2.90 -6.79 29.99
C ALA A 34 2.12 -7.57 28.93
N GLU A 35 0.90 -8.00 29.24
CA GLU A 35 0.02 -8.65 28.27
C GLU A 35 -0.34 -7.71 27.12
N PHE A 36 -0.76 -6.47 27.44
CA PHE A 36 -1.16 -5.49 26.43
C PHE A 36 -0.02 -5.19 25.45
N GLN A 37 1.19 -4.94 25.93
CA GLN A 37 2.35 -4.63 25.09
C GLN A 37 2.71 -5.84 24.22
N GLN A 38 2.77 -7.07 24.76
CA GLN A 38 3.05 -8.26 23.96
C GLN A 38 2.02 -8.48 22.86
N ARG A 39 0.73 -8.28 23.14
CA ARG A 39 -0.35 -8.34 22.13
C ARG A 39 -0.15 -7.33 21.00
N GLN A 40 0.56 -6.22 21.22
CA GLN A 40 0.86 -5.26 20.16
C GLN A 40 1.77 -5.83 19.06
N ILE A 41 2.49 -6.93 19.27
CA ILE A 41 3.36 -7.53 18.24
C ILE A 41 3.21 -9.06 18.15
N ALA A 42 2.19 -9.62 18.80
CA ALA A 42 2.00 -11.07 18.90
C ALA A 42 1.68 -11.72 17.54
N ASP A 43 0.98 -11.00 16.67
CA ASP A 43 0.57 -11.39 15.31
C ASP A 43 1.64 -11.08 14.24
N CYS A 44 2.79 -10.54 14.64
CA CYS A 44 3.88 -10.21 13.72
C CYS A 44 4.73 -11.43 13.41
N ASP A 45 4.19 -12.38 12.64
CA ASP A 45 4.91 -13.59 12.27
C ASP A 45 5.63 -13.46 10.93
N LEU A 46 6.83 -14.03 10.85
CA LEU A 46 7.63 -14.04 9.62
C LEU A 46 7.36 -15.29 8.79
N ALA A 47 7.10 -15.11 7.51
CA ALA A 47 6.89 -16.16 6.51
C ALA A 47 7.99 -17.24 6.57
N GLU A 48 7.64 -18.52 6.45
CA GLU A 48 8.55 -19.65 6.69
C GLU A 48 9.89 -19.56 5.93
N GLY A 49 9.86 -19.07 4.68
CA GLY A 49 11.03 -18.97 3.80
C GLY A 49 12.03 -17.86 4.14
N VAL A 50 11.77 -17.00 5.13
CA VAL A 50 12.70 -15.94 5.52
C VAL A 50 14.03 -16.51 6.02
N ALA A 51 15.14 -15.94 5.57
CA ALA A 51 16.50 -16.34 5.95
C ALA A 51 16.69 -16.43 7.47
N ALA A 52 17.37 -17.49 7.93
CA ALA A 52 17.54 -17.78 9.35
C ALA A 52 18.17 -16.62 10.15
N GLY A 53 19.17 -15.94 9.59
CA GLY A 53 19.81 -14.80 10.24
C GLY A 53 18.83 -13.64 10.52
N THR A 54 17.98 -13.31 9.54
CA THR A 54 16.94 -12.28 9.71
C THR A 54 15.86 -12.74 10.69
N ARG A 55 15.43 -14.01 10.62
CA ARG A 55 14.45 -14.58 11.55
C ARG A 55 14.94 -14.53 13.00
N ASP A 56 16.15 -15.00 13.26
CA ASP A 56 16.73 -15.04 14.61
C ASP A 56 16.87 -13.62 15.20
N SER A 57 17.29 -12.65 14.38
CA SER A 57 17.35 -11.24 14.77
C SER A 57 15.97 -10.69 15.15
N PHE A 58 14.94 -11.03 14.37
CA PHE A 58 13.57 -10.55 14.60
C PHE A 58 12.90 -11.22 15.81
N GLU A 59 13.07 -12.53 16.01
CA GLU A 59 12.52 -13.20 17.20
C GLU A 59 13.20 -12.74 18.50
N ARG A 60 14.50 -12.44 18.44
CA ARG A 60 15.19 -11.77 19.54
C ARG A 60 14.58 -10.39 19.82
N LEU A 61 14.26 -9.63 18.77
CA LEU A 61 13.64 -8.31 18.89
C LEU A 61 12.27 -8.39 19.59
N ARG A 62 11.39 -9.32 19.17
CA ARG A 62 10.09 -9.57 19.82
C ARG A 62 10.25 -9.92 21.29
N THR A 63 11.22 -10.79 21.59
CA THR A 63 11.53 -11.20 22.97
C THR A 63 11.98 -10.00 23.82
N VAL A 64 12.88 -9.16 23.29
CA VAL A 64 13.39 -7.98 24.01
C VAL A 64 12.29 -6.95 24.22
N PHE A 65 11.40 -6.75 23.25
CA PHE A 65 10.24 -5.85 23.38
C PHE A 65 9.37 -6.19 24.60
N ALA A 66 9.12 -7.48 24.86
CA ALA A 66 8.33 -7.91 26.02
C ALA A 66 8.93 -7.47 27.36
N TYR A 67 10.26 -7.34 27.45
CA TYR A 67 10.95 -6.87 28.65
C TYR A 67 10.88 -5.35 28.84
N GLY A 68 10.38 -4.57 27.87
CA GLY A 68 10.28 -3.12 27.98
C GLY A 68 9.40 -2.64 29.14
N VAL A 69 8.46 -3.46 29.61
CA VAL A 69 7.63 -3.17 30.80
C VAL A 69 8.48 -3.05 32.06
N LEU A 70 9.65 -3.69 32.12
CA LEU A 70 10.57 -3.63 33.26
C LEU A 70 11.60 -2.50 33.12
N CYS A 71 11.82 -1.99 31.90
CA CYS A 71 12.78 -0.93 31.62
C CYS A 71 12.37 -0.17 30.36
N TYR A 72 11.88 1.06 30.53
CA TYR A 72 11.31 1.84 29.44
C TYR A 72 12.26 2.05 28.26
N ASP A 73 13.56 2.27 28.54
CA ASP A 73 14.58 2.54 27.51
C ASP A 73 14.73 1.38 26.51
N VAL A 74 14.32 0.17 26.88
CA VAL A 74 14.30 -0.99 25.99
C VAL A 74 13.41 -0.76 24.78
N TYR A 75 12.32 0.01 24.89
CA TYR A 75 11.48 0.33 23.73
C TYR A 75 12.24 1.15 22.68
N THR A 76 13.04 2.13 23.11
CA THR A 76 13.94 2.88 22.22
C THR A 76 14.94 1.95 21.56
N MET A 77 15.59 1.07 22.33
CA MET A 77 16.56 0.11 21.80
C MET A 77 15.93 -0.85 20.79
N VAL A 78 14.68 -1.28 21.02
CA VAL A 78 13.94 -2.14 20.09
C VAL A 78 13.59 -1.38 18.81
N GLY A 79 13.08 -0.14 18.90
CA GLY A 79 12.80 0.68 17.73
C GLY A 79 14.05 0.88 16.87
N ASP A 80 15.18 1.21 17.49
CA ASP A 80 16.45 1.40 16.81
C ASP A 80 16.97 0.10 16.17
N GLN A 81 16.92 -1.01 16.92
CA GLN A 81 17.37 -2.30 16.42
C GLN A 81 16.50 -2.81 15.27
N ALA A 82 15.19 -2.54 15.27
CA ALA A 82 14.29 -2.87 14.18
C ALA A 82 14.74 -2.19 12.86
N LEU A 83 15.13 -0.92 12.93
CA LEU A 83 15.62 -0.16 11.79
C LEU A 83 16.95 -0.71 11.24
N LEU A 84 17.79 -1.33 12.08
CA LEU A 84 19.01 -2.01 11.64
C LEU A 84 18.71 -3.37 11.00
N ILE A 85 17.75 -4.12 11.56
CA ILE A 85 17.31 -5.43 11.01
C ILE A 85 16.68 -5.24 9.63
N TYR A 86 16.02 -4.12 9.35
CA TYR A 86 15.53 -3.79 8.00
C TYR A 86 16.63 -3.92 6.94
N GLU A 87 17.81 -3.33 7.17
CA GLU A 87 18.91 -3.44 6.21
C GLU A 87 19.47 -4.87 6.17
N GLN A 88 19.53 -5.56 7.31
CA GLN A 88 19.93 -6.98 7.34
C GLN A 88 19.02 -7.82 6.43
N ALA A 89 17.70 -7.67 6.55
CA ALA A 89 16.73 -8.40 5.74
C ALA A 89 16.90 -8.14 4.23
N LEU A 90 17.15 -6.89 3.84
CA LEU A 90 17.45 -6.54 2.45
C LEU A 90 18.74 -7.22 1.95
N ARG A 91 19.79 -7.30 2.79
CA ARG A 91 21.05 -7.95 2.43
C ARG A 91 20.87 -9.45 2.27
N ASP A 92 20.20 -10.10 3.21
CA ASP A 92 19.91 -11.54 3.16
C ASP A 92 19.10 -11.85 1.89
N ARG A 93 18.04 -11.09 1.61
CA ARG A 93 17.23 -11.27 0.40
C ARG A 93 18.02 -10.99 -0.89
N PHE A 94 18.90 -9.99 -0.88
CA PHE A 94 19.77 -9.70 -2.02
C PHE A 94 20.72 -10.86 -2.34
N MET A 95 21.28 -11.50 -1.31
CA MET A 95 22.17 -12.66 -1.49
C MET A 95 21.44 -13.87 -2.08
N GLU A 96 20.19 -14.11 -1.67
CA GLU A 96 19.34 -15.13 -2.30
C GLU A 96 19.09 -14.80 -3.79
N TRP A 97 18.67 -13.57 -4.09
CA TRP A 97 18.37 -13.14 -5.45
C TRP A 97 19.58 -13.21 -6.38
N CYS A 98 20.76 -12.75 -5.94
CA CYS A 98 21.95 -12.75 -6.79
C CYS A 98 22.50 -14.15 -7.02
N SER A 99 22.17 -15.13 -6.16
CA SER A 99 22.57 -16.53 -6.31
C SER A 99 24.06 -16.69 -6.61
N GLY A 100 24.90 -15.86 -5.96
CA GLY A 100 26.35 -15.87 -6.09
C GLY A 100 26.94 -15.08 -7.27
N THR A 101 26.13 -14.39 -8.07
CA THR A 101 26.60 -13.56 -9.19
C THR A 101 25.89 -12.21 -9.25
N ILE A 102 26.66 -11.13 -9.42
CA ILE A 102 26.12 -9.78 -9.67
C ILE A 102 26.65 -9.22 -10.98
N THR A 103 25.78 -8.54 -11.74
CA THR A 103 26.11 -7.99 -13.06
C THR A 103 26.01 -6.48 -13.06
N PHE A 104 27.03 -5.80 -13.58
CA PHE A 104 27.07 -4.35 -13.73
C PHE A 104 27.19 -3.95 -15.19
N ARG A 105 26.42 -2.92 -15.57
CA ARG A 105 26.51 -2.23 -16.84
C ARG A 105 27.42 -1.03 -16.73
N LEU A 106 28.51 -1.02 -17.49
CA LEU A 106 29.41 0.13 -17.56
C LEU A 106 28.96 1.13 -18.64
N PRO A 107 29.28 2.43 -18.49
CA PRO A 107 29.07 3.39 -19.56
C PRO A 107 29.87 2.98 -20.80
N GLN A 108 29.17 2.68 -21.91
CA GLN A 108 29.77 2.36 -23.22
C GLN A 108 30.61 1.07 -23.27
N ALA A 109 30.39 0.14 -22.34
CA ALA A 109 31.05 -1.16 -22.30
C ALA A 109 30.02 -2.27 -22.08
N PRO A 110 30.35 -3.53 -22.47
CA PRO A 110 29.47 -4.67 -22.22
C PRO A 110 29.24 -4.88 -20.71
N ASP A 111 28.13 -5.54 -20.39
CA ASP A 111 27.80 -5.91 -19.02
C ASP A 111 28.88 -6.88 -18.47
N VAL A 112 29.30 -6.65 -17.21
CA VAL A 112 30.35 -7.44 -16.54
C VAL A 112 29.78 -8.10 -15.29
N SER A 113 29.93 -9.42 -15.20
CA SER A 113 29.48 -10.23 -14.06
C SER A 113 30.63 -10.56 -13.11
N TYR A 114 30.32 -10.61 -11.82
CA TYR A 114 31.26 -10.96 -10.75
C TYR A 114 30.66 -12.02 -9.85
N THR A 115 31.45 -13.05 -9.52
CA THR A 115 31.11 -14.01 -8.47
C THR A 115 31.26 -13.37 -7.09
N VAL A 116 30.27 -13.58 -6.22
CA VAL A 116 30.24 -13.11 -4.83
C VAL A 116 29.83 -14.25 -3.91
N THR A 117 30.47 -14.35 -2.76
CA THR A 117 30.18 -15.42 -1.77
C THR A 117 29.65 -14.88 -0.45
N SER A 118 29.80 -13.57 -0.23
CA SER A 118 29.36 -12.86 0.95
C SER A 118 28.83 -11.47 0.57
N TYR A 119 28.05 -10.87 1.46
CA TYR A 119 27.61 -9.49 1.24
C TYR A 119 28.78 -8.48 1.27
N ASP A 120 29.86 -8.78 2.00
CA ASP A 120 31.06 -7.94 1.99
C ASP A 120 31.73 -7.92 0.61
N ASP A 121 31.68 -9.03 -0.14
CA ASP A 121 32.12 -9.06 -1.54
C ASP A 121 31.25 -8.13 -2.39
N VAL A 122 29.92 -8.22 -2.25
CA VAL A 122 28.97 -7.33 -2.93
C VAL A 122 29.30 -5.88 -2.64
N LYS A 123 29.52 -5.52 -1.37
CA LYS A 123 29.82 -4.15 -0.98
C LYS A 123 31.10 -3.62 -1.60
N LYS A 124 32.20 -4.39 -1.51
CA LYS A 124 33.49 -4.02 -2.10
C LYS A 124 33.40 -3.84 -3.62
N ARG A 125 32.59 -4.69 -4.29
CA ARG A 125 32.35 -4.60 -5.74
C ARG A 125 31.51 -3.37 -6.07
N ALA A 126 30.39 -3.16 -5.37
CA ALA A 126 29.53 -2.01 -5.56
C ALA A 126 30.30 -0.69 -5.41
N ASP A 127 31.13 -0.55 -4.38
CA ASP A 127 31.96 0.66 -4.18
C ASP A 127 32.89 0.96 -5.36
N ARG A 128 33.50 -0.08 -5.93
CA ARG A 128 34.35 0.07 -7.13
C ARG A 128 33.52 0.46 -8.35
N MET A 129 32.37 -0.19 -8.53
CA MET A 129 31.47 0.02 -9.66
C MET A 129 30.81 1.41 -9.64
N THR A 130 30.41 1.90 -8.47
CA THR A 130 29.88 3.26 -8.31
C THR A 130 30.88 4.32 -8.77
N ARG A 131 32.18 4.16 -8.45
CA ARG A 131 33.25 5.07 -8.92
C ARG A 131 33.41 5.06 -10.43
N GLN A 132 33.08 3.95 -11.08
CA GLN A 132 33.09 3.79 -12.54
C GLN A 132 31.76 4.20 -13.19
N ARG A 133 30.81 4.75 -12.40
CA ARG A 133 29.43 5.06 -12.83
C ARG A 133 28.71 3.85 -13.44
N ALA A 134 29.11 2.65 -13.04
CA ALA A 134 28.47 1.43 -13.46
C ALA A 134 27.16 1.22 -12.68
N LYS A 135 26.19 0.60 -13.33
CA LYS A 135 24.84 0.37 -12.81
C LYS A 135 24.59 -1.11 -12.59
N LEU A 136 23.98 -1.49 -11.48
CA LEU A 136 23.56 -2.87 -11.25
C LEU A 136 22.45 -3.22 -12.25
N VAL A 137 22.59 -4.35 -12.94
CA VAL A 137 21.57 -4.87 -13.84
C VAL A 137 20.57 -5.68 -13.03
N VAL A 138 19.28 -5.33 -13.15
CA VAL A 138 18.16 -5.98 -12.50
C VAL A 138 17.12 -6.26 -13.59
N ASP A 139 17.03 -7.52 -14.00
CA ASP A 139 16.27 -7.94 -15.18
C ASP A 139 16.63 -7.10 -16.42
N THR A 140 15.68 -6.30 -16.92
CA THR A 140 15.86 -5.41 -18.08
C THR A 140 16.35 -4.00 -17.70
N HIS A 141 16.42 -3.69 -16.40
CA HIS A 141 16.74 -2.37 -15.88
C HIS A 141 18.20 -2.27 -15.43
N ALA A 142 18.72 -1.04 -15.41
CA ALA A 142 20.04 -0.74 -14.88
C ALA A 142 19.93 0.42 -13.89
N ILE A 143 20.29 0.16 -12.63
CA ILE A 143 20.08 1.09 -11.50
C ILE A 143 21.39 1.49 -10.84
N GLU A 144 21.38 2.65 -10.17
CA GLU A 144 22.48 3.01 -9.29
C GLU A 144 22.52 2.07 -8.08
N PHE A 145 23.70 1.57 -7.74
CA PHE A 145 23.84 0.63 -6.64
C PHE A 145 25.18 0.82 -5.94
N ASN A 146 25.12 1.14 -4.64
CA ASN A 146 26.28 1.37 -3.78
C ASN A 146 26.45 0.29 -2.69
N GLY A 147 25.61 -0.76 -2.71
CA GLY A 147 25.60 -1.82 -1.71
C GLY A 147 25.19 -1.36 -0.30
N MET A 148 24.61 -0.17 -0.16
CA MET A 148 24.06 0.35 1.10
C MET A 148 22.53 0.35 1.04
N LEU A 149 21.88 0.66 2.17
CA LEU A 149 20.42 0.72 2.29
C LEU A 149 19.71 1.39 1.10
N HIS A 150 20.18 2.55 0.63
CA HIS A 150 19.57 3.22 -0.52
C HIS A 150 19.61 2.35 -1.81
N GLY A 151 20.78 1.80 -2.15
CA GLY A 151 20.92 0.92 -3.31
C GLY A 151 20.14 -0.37 -3.18
N LEU A 152 20.08 -0.96 -1.97
CA LEU A 152 19.26 -2.14 -1.68
C LEU A 152 17.77 -1.87 -1.84
N ARG A 153 17.26 -0.74 -1.35
CA ARG A 153 15.85 -0.37 -1.53
C ARG A 153 15.50 -0.16 -3.00
N LEU A 154 16.37 0.54 -3.74
CA LEU A 154 16.18 0.74 -5.17
C LEU A 154 16.17 -0.59 -5.91
N TRP A 155 17.10 -1.49 -5.59
CA TRP A 155 17.11 -2.86 -6.10
C TRP A 155 15.81 -3.60 -5.80
N ALA A 156 15.37 -3.64 -4.55
CA ALA A 156 14.17 -4.39 -4.15
C ALA A 156 12.91 -3.88 -4.88
N ARG A 157 12.80 -2.56 -5.08
CA ARG A 157 11.73 -1.96 -5.89
C ARG A 157 11.84 -2.33 -7.37
N THR A 158 13.03 -2.24 -7.96
CA THR A 158 13.25 -2.59 -9.38
C THR A 158 13.05 -4.08 -9.66
N ALA A 159 13.38 -4.96 -8.71
CA ALA A 159 13.15 -6.39 -8.77
C ALA A 159 11.68 -6.78 -8.48
N GLY A 160 10.78 -5.82 -8.27
CA GLY A 160 9.36 -6.06 -8.01
C GLY A 160 9.06 -6.68 -6.65
N LEU A 161 10.01 -6.65 -5.69
CA LEU A 161 9.83 -7.23 -4.37
C LEU A 161 8.99 -6.33 -3.45
N LEU A 162 9.00 -5.02 -3.66
CA LEU A 162 8.26 -4.05 -2.86
C LEU A 162 7.14 -3.40 -3.68
N ARG A 163 5.89 -3.64 -3.27
CA ARG A 163 4.66 -3.13 -3.92
C ARG A 163 4.13 -1.85 -3.29
N GLY A 164 3.22 -1.20 -4.00
CA GLY A 164 2.48 -0.02 -3.59
C GLY A 164 3.26 1.28 -3.71
N ARG A 165 2.55 2.36 -4.02
CA ARG A 165 3.12 3.70 -4.19
C ARG A 165 3.18 4.48 -2.88
N ARG A 166 2.20 4.36 -2.00
CA ARG A 166 2.19 5.05 -0.70
C ARG A 166 3.24 4.50 0.26
N SER A 167 3.59 3.21 0.17
CA SER A 167 4.62 2.59 1.00
C SER A 167 6.00 3.23 0.80
N ARG A 168 6.29 3.80 -0.39
CA ARG A 168 7.58 4.47 -0.68
C ARG A 168 7.89 5.61 0.29
N ALA A 169 6.90 6.43 0.64
CA ALA A 169 7.09 7.53 1.57
C ALA A 169 7.46 7.04 2.98
N VAL A 170 6.86 5.92 3.41
CA VAL A 170 7.19 5.30 4.70
C VAL A 170 8.58 4.67 4.64
N GLU A 171 8.92 3.95 3.57
CA GLU A 171 10.26 3.37 3.40
C GLU A 171 11.36 4.46 3.40
N ASP A 172 11.09 5.63 2.81
CA ASP A 172 11.99 6.79 2.84
C ASP A 172 12.14 7.35 4.24
N ALA A 173 11.05 7.44 5.01
CA ALA A 173 11.10 7.81 6.41
C ALA A 173 11.90 6.80 7.24
N LEU A 174 11.66 5.49 7.07
CA LEU A 174 12.41 4.42 7.73
C LEU A 174 13.91 4.48 7.40
N ALA A 175 14.27 4.75 6.15
CA ALA A 175 15.67 4.90 5.76
C ALA A 175 16.34 6.11 6.42
N LYS A 176 15.63 7.23 6.57
CA LYS A 176 16.12 8.40 7.31
C LYS A 176 16.30 8.08 8.79
N LEU A 177 15.31 7.44 9.42
CA LEU A 177 15.37 7.01 10.82
C LEU A 177 16.54 6.05 11.06
N ARG A 178 16.72 5.03 10.21
CA ARG A 178 17.89 4.14 10.26
C ARG A 178 19.20 4.91 10.21
N ASN A 179 19.30 5.94 9.37
CA ASN A 179 20.52 6.75 9.30
C ASN A 179 20.76 7.59 10.56
N TYR A 180 19.71 8.08 11.21
CA TYR A 180 19.84 8.73 12.52
C TYR A 180 20.34 7.76 13.59
N VAL A 181 19.85 6.52 13.61
CA VAL A 181 20.33 5.47 14.52
C VAL A 181 21.80 5.12 14.27
N ALA A 182 22.21 5.03 13.00
CA ALA A 182 23.60 4.74 12.64
C ALA A 182 24.57 5.92 12.95
N HIS A 183 24.05 7.14 13.07
CA HIS A 183 24.81 8.36 13.30
C HIS A 183 24.13 9.23 14.37
N PRO A 184 24.13 8.77 15.63
CA PRO A 184 23.39 9.44 16.70
C PRO A 184 23.98 10.83 16.98
N SER A 185 23.12 11.84 17.01
CA SER A 185 23.49 13.23 17.37
C SER A 185 23.15 13.60 18.82
N GLY A 186 22.51 12.70 19.56
CA GLY A 186 22.07 12.93 20.94
C GLY A 186 21.25 11.76 21.48
N HIS A 187 20.82 11.89 22.72
CA HIS A 187 19.90 10.95 23.36
C HIS A 187 18.47 11.18 22.85
N HIS A 188 17.77 10.12 22.49
CA HIS A 188 16.34 10.12 22.19
C HIS A 188 15.64 9.01 22.98
N VAL A 189 14.32 9.14 23.06
CA VAL A 189 13.45 8.21 23.77
C VAL A 189 12.25 7.93 22.87
N ASP A 190 11.97 6.66 22.61
CA ASP A 190 10.77 6.21 21.88
C ASP A 190 9.66 5.82 22.87
N THR A 191 8.47 5.55 22.33
CA THR A 191 7.31 5.06 23.08
C THR A 191 7.07 3.57 22.81
N PRO A 192 6.41 2.83 23.72
CA PRO A 192 6.04 1.43 23.46
C PRO A 192 5.23 1.27 22.18
N VAL A 193 4.32 2.21 21.90
CA VAL A 193 3.48 2.23 20.69
C VAL A 193 4.30 2.52 19.44
N GLY A 194 5.28 3.44 19.54
CA GLY A 194 6.22 3.75 18.47
C GLY A 194 7.09 2.55 18.12
N ALA A 195 7.70 1.93 19.12
CA ALA A 195 8.51 0.73 18.97
C ALA A 195 7.69 -0.44 18.38
N ALA A 196 6.48 -0.70 18.90
CA ALA A 196 5.60 -1.74 18.37
C ALA A 196 5.22 -1.50 16.90
N ARG A 197 4.95 -0.24 16.52
CA ARG A 197 4.68 0.12 15.13
C ARG A 197 5.88 -0.15 14.24
N THR A 198 7.09 0.21 14.68
CA THR A 198 8.32 -0.07 13.93
C THR A 198 8.57 -1.58 13.78
N VAL A 199 8.30 -2.38 14.82
CA VAL A 199 8.39 -3.85 14.75
C VAL A 199 7.36 -4.42 13.76
N ARG A 200 6.12 -3.94 13.77
CA ARG A 200 5.08 -4.31 12.80
C ARG A 200 5.48 -3.96 11.37
N ASP A 201 5.88 -2.71 11.14
CA ASP A 201 6.33 -2.23 9.83
C ASP A 201 7.52 -3.06 9.32
N LEU A 202 8.44 -3.46 10.20
CA LEU A 202 9.55 -4.35 9.88
C LEU A 202 9.07 -5.75 9.48
N ALA A 203 8.13 -6.34 10.22
CA ALA A 203 7.58 -7.66 9.91
C ALA A 203 6.90 -7.67 8.53
N GLU A 204 6.06 -6.66 8.25
CA GLU A 204 5.41 -6.50 6.95
C GLU A 204 6.43 -6.38 5.82
N LEU A 205 7.49 -5.61 6.03
CA LEU A 205 8.54 -5.42 5.05
C LEU A 205 9.33 -6.70 4.78
N ILE A 206 9.74 -7.41 5.84
CA ILE A 206 10.44 -8.70 5.70
C ILE A 206 9.54 -9.67 4.93
N ASN A 207 8.28 -9.84 5.31
CA ASN A 207 7.38 -10.74 4.61
C ASN A 207 7.22 -10.36 3.14
N GLN A 208 7.05 -9.06 2.85
CA GLN A 208 6.92 -8.57 1.48
C GLN A 208 8.17 -8.84 0.63
N LEU A 209 9.38 -8.71 1.21
CA LEU A 209 10.63 -9.06 0.51
C LEU A 209 10.68 -10.53 0.07
N TRP A 210 10.05 -11.43 0.84
CA TRP A 210 9.89 -12.85 0.51
C TRP A 210 8.55 -13.16 -0.20
N GLY A 211 7.86 -12.14 -0.71
CA GLY A 211 6.67 -12.28 -1.55
C GLY A 211 5.38 -12.60 -0.79
N GLN A 212 5.35 -12.41 0.54
CA GLN A 212 4.16 -12.60 1.37
C GLN A 212 3.59 -11.24 1.77
N ALA A 213 2.44 -10.88 1.20
CA ALA A 213 1.70 -9.71 1.63
C ALA A 213 1.04 -9.98 2.99
N THR A 214 0.92 -8.95 3.84
CA THR A 214 0.47 -9.12 5.22
C THR A 214 -1.05 -8.93 5.32
N PRO A 215 -1.82 -9.93 5.82
CA PRO A 215 -3.23 -9.75 6.14
C PRO A 215 -3.41 -8.54 7.07
N ASP A 216 -4.29 -7.61 6.70
CA ASP A 216 -4.47 -6.35 7.43
C ASP A 216 -3.17 -5.54 7.65
N GLY A 217 -2.17 -5.74 6.79
CA GLY A 217 -0.90 -5.01 6.78
C GLY A 217 -1.08 -3.56 6.34
N ARG A 218 -0.48 -2.62 7.07
CA ARG A 218 -0.60 -1.19 6.80
C ARG A 218 0.26 -0.74 5.61
N LEU A 219 1.46 -1.30 5.48
CA LEU A 219 2.45 -0.96 4.47
C LEU A 219 2.33 -1.84 3.23
N TYR A 220 2.22 -3.15 3.44
CA TYR A 220 2.11 -4.13 2.36
C TYR A 220 0.91 -5.05 2.60
N PRO A 221 -0.32 -4.50 2.49
CA PRO A 221 -1.55 -5.26 2.70
C PRO A 221 -1.67 -6.41 1.71
N ALA A 222 -2.16 -7.54 2.21
CA ALA A 222 -2.69 -8.58 1.35
C ALA A 222 -3.82 -8.05 0.46
N PRO A 223 -4.05 -8.68 -0.71
CA PRO A 223 -5.27 -8.47 -1.47
C PRO A 223 -6.50 -8.50 -0.58
N LEU A 224 -7.44 -7.59 -0.82
CA LEU A 224 -8.63 -7.46 0.01
C LEU A 224 -9.77 -8.32 -0.54
N HIS A 225 -10.56 -8.89 0.35
CA HIS A 225 -11.75 -9.62 -0.02
C HIS A 225 -12.88 -8.64 -0.40
N ARG A 226 -13.48 -8.88 -1.56
CA ARG A 226 -14.70 -8.20 -2.00
C ARG A 226 -15.87 -9.16 -1.93
N GLU A 227 -17.00 -8.63 -1.50
CA GLU A 227 -18.27 -9.33 -1.42
C GLU A 227 -19.28 -8.73 -2.40
N ILE A 228 -20.36 -9.46 -2.62
CA ILE A 228 -21.48 -8.94 -3.39
C ILE A 228 -22.22 -7.94 -2.50
N THR A 229 -22.25 -6.69 -2.97
CA THR A 229 -22.78 -5.55 -2.25
C THR A 229 -23.84 -4.87 -3.09
N VAL A 230 -24.87 -4.37 -2.43
CA VAL A 230 -25.96 -3.63 -3.04
C VAL A 230 -25.77 -2.16 -2.70
N LEU A 231 -25.72 -1.34 -3.74
CA LEU A 231 -25.76 0.11 -3.62
C LEU A 231 -27.18 0.55 -3.98
N SER A 232 -27.82 1.31 -3.10
CA SER A 232 -29.14 1.86 -3.35
C SER A 232 -29.17 3.37 -3.13
N TRP A 233 -30.01 4.08 -3.89
CA TRP A 233 -30.23 5.52 -3.71
C TRP A 233 -31.63 5.92 -4.16
N ASN A 234 -32.13 7.06 -3.67
CA ASN A 234 -33.45 7.58 -4.03
C ASN A 234 -33.37 9.04 -4.54
N GLY A 235 -34.53 9.59 -4.92
CA GLY A 235 -34.65 10.96 -5.40
C GLY A 235 -34.33 12.04 -4.35
N SER A 236 -34.36 11.71 -3.05
CA SER A 236 -34.00 12.63 -1.97
C SER A 236 -32.49 12.71 -1.71
N GLY A 237 -31.69 11.94 -2.45
CA GLY A 237 -30.23 11.93 -2.35
C GLY A 237 -29.69 11.07 -1.22
N GLN A 238 -30.55 10.27 -0.56
CA GLN A 238 -30.08 9.25 0.36
C GLN A 238 -29.47 8.10 -0.43
N ALA A 239 -28.33 7.60 0.02
CA ALA A 239 -27.68 6.42 -0.53
C ALA A 239 -27.35 5.44 0.58
N ARG A 240 -27.35 4.15 0.27
CA ARG A 240 -26.98 3.06 1.19
C ARG A 240 -26.04 2.07 0.50
N MET A 241 -25.23 1.41 1.32
CA MET A 241 -24.39 0.29 0.95
C MET A 241 -24.70 -0.86 1.90
N GLU A 242 -25.21 -1.96 1.37
CA GLU A 242 -25.71 -3.08 2.16
C GLU A 242 -25.21 -4.41 1.58
N PRO A 243 -24.95 -5.43 2.41
CA PRO A 243 -24.64 -6.76 1.90
C PRO A 243 -25.81 -7.33 1.09
N ALA A 244 -25.52 -8.23 0.15
CA ALA A 244 -26.54 -8.75 -0.77
C ALA A 244 -27.71 -9.47 -0.08
N ASP A 245 -27.50 -10.05 1.09
CA ASP A 245 -28.53 -10.71 1.89
C ASP A 245 -29.58 -9.74 2.45
N ALA A 246 -29.24 -8.45 2.59
CA ALA A 246 -30.17 -7.40 3.02
C ALA A 246 -31.40 -7.27 2.10
N LEU A 247 -31.26 -7.62 0.81
CA LEU A 247 -32.40 -7.61 -0.13
C LEU A 247 -33.50 -8.62 0.23
N THR A 248 -33.18 -9.65 1.01
CA THR A 248 -34.13 -10.68 1.46
C THR A 248 -34.78 -10.37 2.81
N ALA A 249 -34.18 -9.48 3.61
CA ALA A 249 -34.77 -9.01 4.85
C ALA A 249 -35.94 -8.04 4.56
N PRO A 250 -36.99 -8.01 5.40
CA PRO A 250 -37.98 -6.93 5.36
C PRO A 250 -37.27 -5.58 5.50
N ASP A 251 -37.61 -4.59 4.66
CA ASP A 251 -37.01 -3.26 4.81
C ASP A 251 -37.45 -2.65 6.14
N PRO A 252 -36.54 -2.37 7.09
CA PRO A 252 -36.91 -1.72 8.34
C PRO A 252 -37.41 -0.27 8.14
N MET A 253 -37.32 0.27 6.91
CA MET A 253 -37.73 1.63 6.53
C MET A 253 -38.73 1.67 5.37
N GLU A 254 -39.49 0.60 5.11
CA GLU A 254 -40.62 0.59 4.15
C GLU A 254 -41.78 1.57 4.51
N ASP A 255 -41.62 2.41 5.54
CA ASP A 255 -42.65 3.29 6.10
C ASP A 255 -42.84 4.64 5.38
N ASP A 256 -42.07 4.95 4.32
CA ASP A 256 -42.29 6.18 3.52
C ASP A 256 -42.50 5.83 2.03
N GLU A 257 -43.78 5.67 1.65
CA GLU A 257 -44.25 5.31 0.28
C GLU A 257 -43.74 6.25 -0.84
N ASN A 258 -43.06 7.35 -0.51
CA ASN A 258 -42.59 8.38 -1.45
C ASN A 258 -41.11 8.25 -1.88
N ASP A 259 -40.31 7.38 -1.27
CA ASP A 259 -38.86 7.27 -1.58
C ASP A 259 -38.58 6.04 -2.48
N GLU A 260 -38.81 6.18 -3.78
CA GLU A 260 -38.47 5.13 -4.78
C GLU A 260 -36.94 4.99 -4.90
N TYR A 261 -36.40 3.92 -4.31
CA TYR A 261 -34.98 3.58 -4.41
C TYR A 261 -34.66 2.84 -5.73
N GLN A 262 -33.54 3.21 -6.34
CA GLN A 262 -32.86 2.45 -7.38
C GLN A 262 -31.74 1.62 -6.76
N TYR A 263 -31.50 0.44 -7.34
CA TYR A 263 -30.55 -0.55 -6.83
C TYR A 263 -29.56 -0.96 -7.91
N VAL A 264 -28.30 -1.10 -7.52
CA VAL A 264 -27.21 -1.65 -8.33
C VAL A 264 -26.49 -2.72 -7.51
N VAL A 265 -26.13 -3.81 -8.17
CA VAL A 265 -25.32 -4.86 -7.58
C VAL A 265 -23.89 -4.71 -8.06
N VAL A 266 -22.96 -4.64 -7.11
CA VAL A 266 -21.53 -4.51 -7.34
C VAL A 266 -20.77 -5.59 -6.57
N ARG A 267 -19.54 -5.85 -7.01
CA ARG A 267 -18.53 -6.52 -6.19
C ARG A 267 -17.61 -5.46 -5.58
N ALA A 268 -17.66 -5.29 -4.26
CA ALA A 268 -16.99 -4.22 -3.53
C ALA A 268 -16.43 -4.71 -2.19
N ILE A 269 -15.56 -3.89 -1.57
CA ILE A 269 -15.09 -4.15 -0.20
C ILE A 269 -16.28 -3.95 0.76
N PRO A 270 -16.63 -4.94 1.58
CA PRO A 270 -17.78 -4.81 2.49
C PRO A 270 -17.52 -3.74 3.55
N PHE A 271 -18.59 -3.07 3.99
CA PHE A 271 -18.52 -2.17 5.12
C PHE A 271 -18.45 -2.98 6.43
N ILE A 272 -17.36 -2.82 7.17
CA ILE A 272 -17.17 -3.46 8.49
C ILE A 272 -16.97 -2.34 9.52
N PRO A 273 -17.85 -2.17 10.52
CA PRO A 273 -17.71 -1.13 11.54
C PRO A 273 -16.31 -1.12 12.19
N GLY A 274 -15.65 0.04 12.18
CA GLY A 274 -14.30 0.21 12.72
C GLY A 274 -13.16 -0.30 11.81
N SER A 275 -13.46 -0.93 10.69
CA SER A 275 -12.45 -1.31 9.70
C SER A 275 -11.88 -0.08 9.01
N ARG A 276 -10.55 -0.03 8.89
CA ARG A 276 -9.84 0.99 8.10
C ARG A 276 -9.99 0.80 6.60
N TRP A 277 -10.51 -0.37 6.18
CA TRP A 277 -10.73 -0.73 4.78
C TRP A 277 -12.10 -0.30 4.27
N ASN A 278 -12.93 0.33 5.11
CA ASN A 278 -14.17 0.95 4.64
C ASN A 278 -13.86 2.02 3.59
N ASP A 279 -14.49 1.91 2.42
CA ASP A 279 -14.30 2.87 1.34
C ASP A 279 -15.04 4.18 1.68
N ALA A 280 -14.31 5.27 1.92
CA ALA A 280 -14.93 6.56 2.19
C ALA A 280 -15.66 7.16 0.97
N HIS A 281 -15.41 6.63 -0.23
CA HIS A 281 -15.93 7.10 -1.51
C HIS A 281 -16.93 6.12 -2.14
N TRP A 282 -17.45 5.13 -1.40
CA TRP A 282 -18.41 4.16 -1.96
C TRP A 282 -19.63 4.84 -2.61
N ALA A 283 -20.12 5.92 -2.00
CA ALA A 283 -21.27 6.67 -2.48
C ALA A 283 -20.99 7.43 -3.80
N GLU A 284 -19.73 7.51 -4.21
CA GLU A 284 -19.31 8.15 -5.45
C GLU A 284 -19.24 7.16 -6.62
N PHE A 285 -19.66 5.92 -6.44
CA PHE A 285 -19.58 4.86 -7.46
C PHE A 285 -20.09 5.31 -8.84
N ASP A 286 -19.30 4.98 -9.86
CA ASP A 286 -19.54 5.28 -11.26
C ASP A 286 -18.95 4.14 -12.11
N THR A 287 -19.69 3.65 -13.10
CA THR A 287 -19.20 2.56 -13.97
C THR A 287 -18.13 3.01 -14.96
N ARG A 288 -18.16 4.29 -15.33
CA ARG A 288 -17.25 4.89 -16.31
C ARG A 288 -15.93 5.31 -15.64
N TYR A 289 -15.97 5.68 -14.38
CA TYR A 289 -14.84 6.24 -13.65
C TYR A 289 -14.49 5.44 -12.39
N ASP A 290 -13.20 5.26 -12.11
CA ASP A 290 -12.74 4.71 -10.83
C ASP A 290 -12.81 5.79 -9.75
N THR A 291 -14.01 6.01 -9.21
CA THR A 291 -14.30 7.00 -8.16
C THR A 291 -14.23 6.43 -6.75
N THR A 292 -14.44 5.12 -6.60
CA THR A 292 -14.27 4.42 -5.32
C THR A 292 -12.78 4.23 -5.01
N ARG A 293 -12.41 4.29 -3.73
CA ARG A 293 -11.01 4.11 -3.30
C ARG A 293 -10.50 2.73 -3.70
N PHE A 294 -11.30 1.69 -3.45
CA PHE A 294 -10.94 0.31 -3.79
C PHE A 294 -11.57 -0.12 -5.12
N PRO A 295 -11.04 -1.17 -5.79
CA PRO A 295 -11.63 -1.68 -7.01
C PRO A 295 -13.07 -2.16 -6.82
N THR A 296 -14.01 -1.55 -7.53
CA THR A 296 -15.43 -1.91 -7.49
C THR A 296 -15.90 -2.34 -8.87
N ASP A 297 -16.44 -3.55 -8.98
CA ASP A 297 -16.94 -4.08 -10.25
C ASP A 297 -18.45 -4.02 -10.32
N TYR A 298 -18.95 -3.43 -11.39
CA TYR A 298 -20.37 -3.46 -11.72
C TYR A 298 -20.78 -4.87 -12.14
N LEU A 299 -21.90 -5.35 -11.61
CA LEU A 299 -22.48 -6.64 -11.99
C LEU A 299 -23.86 -6.47 -12.62
N TRP A 300 -24.72 -5.63 -12.04
CA TRP A 300 -26.10 -5.45 -12.50
C TRP A 300 -26.71 -4.12 -12.07
N GLY A 301 -27.70 -3.62 -12.83
CA GLY A 301 -28.53 -2.46 -12.52
C GLY A 301 -28.36 -1.26 -13.47
N PRO A 302 -28.99 -0.12 -13.17
CA PRO A 302 -29.93 0.09 -12.08
C PRO A 302 -31.25 -0.67 -12.29
N GLY A 303 -31.95 -0.95 -11.21
CA GLY A 303 -33.33 -1.45 -11.24
C GLY A 303 -33.99 -1.40 -9.87
N THR A 304 -35.12 -2.07 -9.73
CA THR A 304 -35.87 -2.18 -8.47
C THR A 304 -35.24 -3.21 -7.52
N ARG A 305 -35.65 -3.18 -6.25
CA ARG A 305 -35.24 -4.17 -5.24
C ARG A 305 -35.59 -5.60 -5.67
N GLU A 306 -36.78 -5.80 -6.22
CA GLU A 306 -37.26 -7.12 -6.65
C GLU A 306 -36.45 -7.67 -7.82
N GLU A 307 -36.13 -6.83 -8.81
CA GLU A 307 -35.30 -7.22 -9.94
C GLU A 307 -33.86 -7.54 -9.52
N ALA A 308 -33.30 -6.75 -8.59
CA ALA A 308 -31.96 -7.01 -8.04
C ALA A 308 -31.91 -8.38 -7.32
N ARG A 309 -32.93 -8.67 -6.50
CA ARG A 309 -33.06 -9.97 -5.82
C ARG A 309 -33.21 -11.12 -6.81
N ALA A 310 -34.09 -10.98 -7.81
CA ALA A 310 -34.30 -12.01 -8.83
C ALA A 310 -33.00 -12.29 -9.60
N TRP A 311 -32.23 -11.26 -9.93
CA TRP A 311 -30.94 -11.40 -10.59
C TRP A 311 -29.91 -12.13 -9.71
N LEU A 312 -29.83 -11.79 -8.41
CA LEU A 312 -28.93 -12.48 -7.46
C LEU A 312 -29.25 -13.96 -7.28
N GLU A 313 -30.54 -14.31 -7.21
CA GLU A 313 -30.98 -15.71 -7.10
C GLU A 313 -30.61 -16.55 -8.33
N GLN A 314 -30.67 -15.91 -9.52
CA GLN A 314 -30.34 -16.52 -10.80
C GLN A 314 -28.83 -16.65 -11.02
N GLU A 315 -28.08 -15.55 -10.95
CA GLU A 315 -26.68 -15.50 -11.36
C GLU A 315 -25.71 -15.95 -10.25
N ARG A 316 -26.11 -15.81 -8.98
CA ARG A 316 -25.34 -16.21 -7.79
C ARG A 316 -23.86 -15.82 -7.88
N PRO A 317 -23.55 -14.53 -8.09
CA PRO A 317 -22.17 -14.11 -8.23
C PRO A 317 -21.39 -14.35 -6.94
N GLU A 318 -20.11 -14.67 -7.08
CA GLU A 318 -19.21 -14.88 -5.94
C GLU A 318 -18.39 -13.63 -5.65
N GLY A 319 -18.01 -13.47 -4.38
CA GLY A 319 -16.95 -12.56 -3.97
C GLY A 319 -15.59 -13.00 -4.52
N ASP A 320 -14.61 -12.11 -4.44
CA ASP A 320 -13.25 -12.43 -4.88
C ASP A 320 -12.20 -11.73 -4.01
N SER A 321 -10.94 -11.89 -4.38
CA SER A 321 -9.81 -11.21 -3.75
C SER A 321 -9.16 -10.30 -4.77
N VAL A 322 -8.97 -9.02 -4.43
CA VAL A 322 -8.45 -8.01 -5.35
C VAL A 322 -7.23 -7.28 -4.78
N ASP A 323 -6.22 -7.08 -5.61
CA ASP A 323 -5.14 -6.16 -5.30
C ASP A 323 -5.58 -4.73 -5.63
N PHE A 324 -5.28 -3.79 -4.74
CA PHE A 324 -5.58 -2.38 -4.94
C PHE A 324 -4.31 -1.52 -5.03
N THR A 325 -3.13 -2.09 -4.82
CA THR A 325 -1.86 -1.35 -4.91
C THR A 325 -1.35 -1.33 -6.35
N ASP A 326 -0.56 -0.31 -6.69
CA ASP A 326 0.09 -0.20 -8.01
C ASP A 326 -0.87 -0.28 -9.21
N ARG A 327 -2.12 0.18 -9.03
CA ARG A 327 -3.14 0.27 -10.08
C ARG A 327 -2.74 1.29 -11.14
N VAL A 328 -3.11 1.02 -12.39
CA VAL A 328 -2.91 1.94 -13.51
C VAL A 328 -4.23 2.63 -13.85
N PHE A 329 -4.18 3.94 -13.95
CA PHE A 329 -5.31 4.80 -14.26
C PHE A 329 -5.06 5.59 -15.54
N LEU A 330 -6.11 5.78 -16.33
CA LEU A 330 -6.13 6.72 -17.45
C LEU A 330 -6.97 7.94 -17.08
N ILE A 331 -6.38 9.13 -17.22
CA ILE A 331 -7.01 10.40 -16.87
C ILE A 331 -7.02 11.29 -18.11
N GLN A 332 -8.18 11.83 -18.45
CA GLN A 332 -8.39 12.70 -19.60
C GLN A 332 -8.41 14.17 -19.18
N ASP A 333 -7.62 15.00 -19.87
CA ASP A 333 -7.69 16.46 -19.82
C ASP A 333 -8.23 16.99 -21.15
N HIS A 334 -9.49 17.41 -21.15
CA HIS A 334 -10.18 17.97 -22.31
C HIS A 334 -10.80 19.32 -21.95
N GLY A 335 -9.95 20.29 -21.60
CA GLY A 335 -10.33 21.61 -21.07
C GLY A 335 -10.61 21.57 -19.57
N ARG A 336 -11.20 20.47 -19.09
CA ARG A 336 -11.27 20.08 -17.68
C ARG A 336 -10.65 18.70 -17.48
N LEU A 337 -10.11 18.48 -16.28
CA LEU A 337 -9.60 17.18 -15.87
C LEU A 337 -10.79 16.29 -15.46
N LEU A 338 -10.91 15.13 -16.09
CA LEU A 338 -11.95 14.16 -15.74
C LEU A 338 -11.45 13.20 -14.65
N PRO A 339 -12.36 12.52 -13.93
CA PRO A 339 -11.96 11.51 -12.98
C PRO A 339 -11.15 10.37 -13.64
N PRO A 340 -10.35 9.63 -12.86
CA PRO A 340 -9.61 8.48 -13.36
C PRO A 340 -10.52 7.40 -13.93
N MET A 341 -10.07 6.72 -14.99
CA MET A 341 -10.72 5.55 -15.59
C MET A 341 -9.82 4.33 -15.50
N ARG A 342 -10.44 3.15 -15.44
CA ARG A 342 -9.73 1.89 -15.71
C ARG A 342 -9.27 1.86 -17.17
N PRO A 343 -8.08 1.33 -17.47
CA PRO A 343 -7.60 1.23 -18.83
C PRO A 343 -8.54 0.45 -19.77
N ALA A 344 -9.21 -0.58 -19.26
CA ALA A 344 -10.21 -1.35 -20.01
C ALA A 344 -11.46 -0.54 -20.39
N VAL A 345 -11.93 0.35 -19.52
CA VAL A 345 -13.09 1.23 -19.78
C VAL A 345 -12.69 2.33 -20.77
N ALA A 346 -11.54 2.95 -20.57
CA ALA A 346 -10.99 3.93 -21.52
C ALA A 346 -10.76 3.33 -22.91
N ALA A 347 -10.30 2.06 -22.98
CA ALA A 347 -10.16 1.32 -24.24
C ALA A 347 -11.50 1.13 -24.99
N GLY A 348 -12.62 1.09 -24.27
CA GLY A 348 -13.98 0.96 -24.82
C GLY A 348 -14.67 2.28 -25.18
N LEU A 349 -14.03 3.43 -25.00
CA LEU A 349 -14.66 4.71 -25.34
C LEU A 349 -14.90 4.86 -26.84
N PRO A 350 -16.01 5.47 -27.28
CA PRO A 350 -16.21 5.81 -28.68
C PRO A 350 -15.24 6.90 -29.13
N ASP A 351 -14.91 6.95 -30.44
CA ASP A 351 -13.89 7.87 -30.98
C ASP A 351 -14.15 9.35 -30.66
N ALA A 352 -15.42 9.76 -30.65
CA ALA A 352 -15.83 11.12 -30.33
C ALA A 352 -15.44 11.56 -28.90
N GLU A 353 -15.19 10.61 -28.00
CA GLU A 353 -14.88 10.86 -26.58
C GLU A 353 -13.38 10.70 -26.28
N ARG A 354 -12.55 10.37 -27.27
CA ARG A 354 -11.10 10.14 -27.11
C ARG A 354 -10.24 11.41 -27.23
N GLY A 355 -10.86 12.58 -27.38
CA GLY A 355 -10.17 13.87 -27.54
C GLY A 355 -9.34 14.31 -26.32
N GLY A 356 -8.58 15.40 -26.48
CA GLY A 356 -7.78 15.98 -25.40
C GLY A 356 -6.44 15.29 -25.13
N VAL A 357 -5.83 15.62 -24.01
CA VAL A 357 -4.57 15.02 -23.53
C VAL A 357 -4.89 13.92 -22.53
N TRP A 358 -4.27 12.76 -22.71
CA TRP A 358 -4.43 11.61 -21.84
C TRP A 358 -3.17 11.38 -21.02
N HIS A 359 -3.36 10.95 -19.78
CA HIS A 359 -2.31 10.63 -18.82
C HIS A 359 -2.46 9.19 -18.33
N ALA A 360 -1.41 8.40 -18.44
CA ALA A 360 -1.29 7.08 -17.83
C ALA A 360 -0.45 7.18 -16.57
N VAL A 361 -1.07 6.87 -15.44
CA VAL A 361 -0.47 7.04 -14.11
C VAL A 361 -0.64 5.77 -13.31
N ARG A 362 0.42 5.31 -12.65
CA ARG A 362 0.35 4.24 -11.65
C ARG A 362 0.25 4.83 -10.24
N ALA A 363 -0.74 4.42 -9.48
CA ALA A 363 -1.00 4.85 -8.10
C ALA A 363 -1.74 3.74 -7.33
N ASP A 364 -1.79 3.81 -6.00
CA ASP A 364 -2.59 2.85 -5.22
C ASP A 364 -4.08 3.23 -5.25
N PHE A 365 -4.38 4.52 -5.33
CA PHE A 365 -5.75 5.02 -5.28
C PHE A 365 -6.03 6.04 -6.39
N PRO A 366 -7.30 6.18 -6.83
CA PRO A 366 -7.64 7.11 -7.90
C PRO A 366 -7.39 8.59 -7.55
N ASP A 367 -7.61 8.97 -6.30
CA ASP A 367 -7.34 10.32 -5.77
C ASP A 367 -5.86 10.71 -5.91
N ASP A 368 -4.93 9.78 -5.63
CA ASP A 368 -3.49 9.98 -5.80
C ASP A 368 -3.13 10.24 -7.27
N ALA A 369 -3.71 9.47 -8.20
CA ALA A 369 -3.48 9.63 -9.62
C ALA A 369 -4.03 10.97 -10.14
N TYR A 370 -5.26 11.32 -9.75
CA TYR A 370 -5.88 12.59 -10.15
C TYR A 370 -5.16 13.80 -9.56
N ALA A 371 -4.84 13.77 -8.26
CA ALA A 371 -4.09 14.83 -7.60
C ALA A 371 -2.71 15.04 -8.25
N HIS A 372 -2.05 13.95 -8.67
CA HIS A 372 -0.81 14.03 -9.43
C HIS A 372 -1.00 14.80 -10.74
N VAL A 373 -1.96 14.40 -11.59
CA VAL A 373 -2.17 15.05 -12.89
C VAL A 373 -2.55 16.52 -12.71
N ARG A 374 -3.46 16.82 -11.78
CA ARG A 374 -3.85 18.19 -11.43
C ARG A 374 -2.64 19.04 -11.01
N GLY A 375 -1.84 18.56 -10.06
CA GLY A 375 -0.63 19.26 -9.60
C GLY A 375 0.42 19.44 -10.71
N SER A 376 0.56 18.45 -11.59
CA SER A 376 1.48 18.52 -12.72
C SER A 376 1.07 19.61 -13.74
N ARG A 377 -0.25 19.79 -13.97
CA ARG A 377 -0.84 20.80 -14.86
C ARG A 377 -0.68 22.21 -14.31
N GLU A 378 -0.99 22.41 -13.03
CA GLU A 378 -0.89 23.70 -12.31
C GLU A 378 0.56 24.18 -12.15
N ARG A 379 1.56 23.36 -12.52
CA ARG A 379 2.99 23.60 -12.29
C ARG A 379 3.35 23.71 -10.81
N SER A 380 2.59 23.02 -9.96
CA SER A 380 2.86 22.93 -8.52
C SER A 380 4.25 22.31 -8.30
N ALA A 381 4.98 22.82 -7.31
CA ALA A 381 6.40 22.54 -7.14
C ALA A 381 6.66 21.03 -6.88
N GLY A 382 7.29 20.37 -7.85
CA GLY A 382 7.88 19.03 -7.67
C GLY A 382 7.14 17.86 -8.33
N HIS A 383 5.94 18.04 -8.88
CA HIS A 383 5.27 16.94 -9.59
C HIS A 383 5.99 16.57 -10.89
N ALA A 384 6.28 15.28 -11.08
CA ALA A 384 6.87 14.76 -12.31
C ALA A 384 5.91 14.93 -13.51
N ARG A 385 6.49 15.13 -14.69
CA ARG A 385 5.75 15.16 -15.98
C ARG A 385 6.28 14.16 -17.00
N ARG A 386 7.45 13.62 -16.73
CA ARG A 386 8.11 12.63 -17.59
C ARG A 386 7.91 11.26 -16.95
N PRO A 387 7.94 10.18 -17.75
CA PRO A 387 7.83 8.84 -17.23
C PRO A 387 8.79 8.57 -16.07
N GLY A 388 8.30 7.87 -15.04
CA GLY A 388 9.02 7.55 -13.82
C GLY A 388 8.30 8.02 -12.55
N ASP A 389 8.91 7.67 -11.42
CA ASP A 389 8.38 7.97 -10.09
C ASP A 389 8.31 9.48 -9.82
N CYS A 390 7.19 9.94 -9.27
CA CYS A 390 7.04 11.32 -8.84
C CYS A 390 7.73 11.55 -7.48
N PRO A 391 8.61 12.56 -7.35
CA PRO A 391 9.26 12.83 -6.06
C PRO A 391 8.35 13.56 -5.06
N ALA A 392 7.23 14.14 -5.52
CA ALA A 392 6.34 14.95 -4.69
C ALA A 392 5.09 14.20 -4.19
N CYS A 393 4.74 13.06 -4.78
CA CYS A 393 3.55 12.30 -4.38
C CYS A 393 3.67 10.81 -4.72
N SER A 394 2.71 10.02 -4.23
CA SER A 394 2.64 8.56 -4.36
C SER A 394 2.13 8.12 -5.74
N ALA A 395 2.72 8.63 -6.82
CA ALA A 395 2.35 8.30 -8.19
C ALA A 395 3.58 8.09 -9.08
N GLU A 396 3.44 7.27 -10.10
CA GLU A 396 4.41 7.11 -11.20
C GLU A 396 3.74 7.52 -12.51
N VAL A 397 4.43 8.34 -13.29
CA VAL A 397 4.00 8.66 -14.65
C VAL A 397 4.42 7.52 -15.55
N LEU A 398 3.48 6.89 -16.25
CA LEU A 398 3.80 5.88 -17.27
C LEU A 398 3.96 6.54 -18.64
N GLY A 399 3.11 7.55 -18.92
CA GLY A 399 3.16 8.31 -20.16
C GLY A 399 2.03 9.35 -20.22
N SER A 400 2.14 10.27 -21.18
CA SER A 400 1.10 11.26 -21.46
C SER A 400 1.15 11.68 -22.92
N GLY A 401 0.00 12.02 -23.51
CA GLY A 401 -0.08 12.46 -24.90
C GLY A 401 -1.47 12.27 -25.48
N THR A 402 -1.53 11.77 -26.71
CA THR A 402 -2.76 11.30 -27.35
C THR A 402 -3.34 10.08 -26.61
N TYR A 403 -4.61 9.78 -26.88
CA TYR A 403 -5.29 8.58 -26.39
C TYR A 403 -4.45 7.30 -26.63
N ASP A 404 -3.98 7.08 -27.85
CA ASP A 404 -3.21 5.89 -28.22
C ASP A 404 -1.84 5.83 -27.51
N GLU A 405 -1.19 6.97 -27.27
CA GLU A 405 0.08 7.03 -26.53
C GLU A 405 -0.11 6.64 -25.06
N ALA A 406 -1.13 7.20 -24.41
CA ALA A 406 -1.43 6.87 -23.02
C ALA A 406 -1.89 5.42 -22.87
N LEU A 407 -2.74 4.92 -23.78
CA LEU A 407 -3.19 3.53 -23.75
C LEU A 407 -2.04 2.54 -24.01
N ARG A 408 -1.10 2.86 -24.92
CA ARG A 408 0.13 2.06 -25.10
C ARG A 408 1.01 2.07 -23.87
N ALA A 409 1.15 3.21 -23.18
CA ALA A 409 1.91 3.28 -21.93
C ALA A 409 1.27 2.42 -20.83
N ALA A 410 -0.07 2.42 -20.73
CA ALA A 410 -0.80 1.54 -19.82
C ALA A 410 -0.63 0.05 -20.20
N ALA A 411 -0.70 -0.28 -21.50
CA ALA A 411 -0.52 -1.65 -21.98
C ALA A 411 0.92 -2.17 -21.78
N ALA A 412 1.92 -1.30 -21.87
CA ALA A 412 3.30 -1.67 -21.54
C ALA A 412 3.46 -2.03 -20.05
N ALA A 413 2.63 -1.46 -19.18
CA ALA A 413 2.63 -1.74 -17.74
C ALA A 413 1.77 -2.95 -17.34
N LEU A 414 0.64 -3.18 -18.02
CA LEU A 414 -0.35 -4.20 -17.64
C LEU A 414 -0.36 -5.44 -18.55
N GLY A 415 0.26 -5.37 -19.72
CA GLY A 415 0.02 -6.29 -20.83
C GLY A 415 -1.16 -5.86 -21.71
N PRO A 416 -1.64 -6.75 -22.61
CA PRO A 416 -2.76 -6.45 -23.50
C PRO A 416 -4.02 -6.02 -22.74
N ILE A 417 -4.60 -4.88 -23.13
CA ILE A 417 -5.82 -4.34 -22.53
C ILE A 417 -7.02 -4.73 -23.38
N GLN A 418 -7.98 -5.42 -22.78
CA GLN A 418 -9.27 -5.72 -23.41
C GLN A 418 -10.27 -4.59 -23.12
N ALA A 419 -10.88 -4.06 -24.18
CA ALA A 419 -11.92 -3.04 -24.05
C ALA A 419 -13.17 -3.60 -23.39
N VAL A 420 -13.74 -2.86 -22.44
CA VAL A 420 -15.00 -3.18 -21.77
C VAL A 420 -15.98 -2.03 -21.98
N HIS A 421 -17.22 -2.39 -22.35
CA HIS A 421 -18.33 -1.44 -22.45
C HIS A 421 -19.28 -1.71 -21.29
N LEU A 422 -19.40 -0.76 -20.38
CA LEU A 422 -20.32 -0.82 -19.25
C LEU A 422 -21.51 0.10 -19.50
N PRO A 423 -22.70 -0.22 -18.96
CA PRO A 423 -23.81 0.72 -18.95
C PRO A 423 -23.43 1.97 -18.16
N SER A 424 -23.97 3.13 -18.52
CA SER A 424 -23.76 4.37 -17.77
C SER A 424 -24.59 4.35 -16.50
N VAL A 425 -23.94 4.05 -15.37
CA VAL A 425 -24.58 3.92 -14.06
C VAL A 425 -23.72 4.63 -13.03
N ARG A 426 -24.33 5.53 -12.25
CA ARG A 426 -23.66 6.29 -11.21
C ARG A 426 -24.61 6.60 -10.07
N LEU A 427 -24.08 6.65 -8.85
CA LEU A 427 -24.82 7.24 -7.74
C LEU A 427 -24.93 8.77 -7.94
N PRO A 428 -26.00 9.41 -7.46
CA PRO A 428 -26.30 10.81 -7.77
C PRO A 428 -25.34 11.79 -7.10
N SER A 429 -24.82 11.45 -5.92
CA SER A 429 -23.96 12.35 -5.14
C SER A 429 -22.48 12.01 -5.34
N SER A 430 -21.67 13.06 -5.49
CA SER A 430 -20.22 12.96 -5.42
C SER A 430 -19.65 14.26 -4.88
N ILE A 431 -19.02 14.19 -3.71
CA ILE A 431 -18.42 15.37 -3.08
C ILE A 431 -17.08 15.64 -3.73
N PHE A 432 -16.34 14.57 -4.05
CA PHE A 432 -15.01 14.68 -4.64
C PHE A 432 -15.04 14.88 -6.16
N TRP A 433 -16.09 14.41 -6.84
CA TRP A 433 -16.25 14.49 -8.31
C TRP A 433 -17.59 15.11 -8.74
N PRO A 434 -17.93 16.33 -8.30
CA PRO A 434 -19.27 16.90 -8.50
C PRO A 434 -19.62 17.12 -9.98
N ASP A 435 -18.62 17.38 -10.83
CA ASP A 435 -18.81 17.72 -12.25
C ASP A 435 -18.52 16.57 -13.21
N ARG A 436 -18.54 15.30 -12.74
CA ARG A 436 -18.34 14.15 -13.61
C ARG A 436 -19.38 14.15 -14.75
N PRO A 437 -18.97 13.97 -16.02
CA PRO A 437 -19.86 14.07 -17.18
C PRO A 437 -21.09 13.17 -17.07
#